data_AF-A0AAV2L6F0-F1
#
_entry.id   AF-A0AAV2L6F0-F1
#
_cell.length_a   1.000
_cell.length_b   1.000
_cell.length_c   1.000
_cell.angle_alpha   90.00
_cell.angle_beta   90.00
_cell.angle_gamma   90.00
#
_symmetry.space_group_name_H-M   'P 1'
#
loop_
_entity.id
_entity.type
_entity.pdbx_description
1 polymer ?
#
loop_
_entity_poly.entity_id
_entity_poly.type
_entity_poly.pdbx_seq_one_letter_code
_entity_poly.pdbx_strand_id
1 'polypeptide(L)'
;MPRCGNSDTFLSLDPQHQSVPYHYYEPHGPDECTMFVSHERGRRGSHHRFITEKRVFAGWARTFDIHFYQPDWSPPPLPANHTAEEAETSSPQT
;
A
#
# COMPACT_ATOMS: atom_id res chain seq x y z
N MET A 1 -0.63 9.61 -8.52
CA MET A 1 -1.49 8.53 -7.99
C MET A 1 -0.64 7.28 -7.89
N PRO A 2 -0.47 6.70 -6.69
CA PRO A 2 0.28 5.46 -6.49
C PRO A 2 -0.21 4.39 -7.47
N ARG A 3 0.76 3.72 -8.10
CA ARG A 3 0.51 2.81 -9.20
C ARG A 3 0.50 1.38 -8.67
N CYS A 4 -0.68 0.86 -8.39
CA CYS A 4 -0.88 -0.58 -8.22
C CYS A 4 -0.81 -1.34 -9.56
N GLY A 5 0.01 -0.87 -10.51
CA GLY A 5 0.18 -1.43 -11.85
C GLY A 5 0.99 -0.56 -12.79
N ASN A 6 1.67 -1.21 -13.75
CA ASN A 6 2.34 -0.54 -14.88
C ASN A 6 1.37 0.43 -15.57
N SER A 7 1.93 1.46 -16.21
CA SER A 7 1.27 2.66 -16.78
C SER A 7 -0.12 2.49 -17.38
N ASP A 8 -0.47 1.31 -17.87
CA ASP A 8 -1.69 1.04 -18.63
C ASP A 8 -2.55 -0.11 -18.06
N THR A 9 -2.22 -0.70 -16.90
CA THR A 9 -2.99 -1.85 -16.34
C THR A 9 -3.13 -1.78 -14.83
N PHE A 10 -4.08 -0.96 -14.37
CA PHE A 10 -4.36 -0.68 -12.96
C PHE A 10 -4.76 -1.92 -12.09
N LEU A 11 -5.05 -3.07 -12.71
CA LEU A 11 -5.49 -4.29 -12.00
C LEU A 11 -4.37 -5.34 -11.81
N SER A 12 -3.14 -5.02 -12.23
CA SER A 12 -1.98 -5.92 -12.16
C SER A 12 -0.95 -5.36 -11.19
N LEU A 13 -0.48 -6.14 -10.21
CA LEU A 13 0.63 -5.71 -9.35
C LEU A 13 1.84 -5.31 -10.21
N ASP A 14 2.38 -4.12 -9.97
CA ASP A 14 3.60 -3.62 -10.61
C ASP A 14 4.82 -4.15 -9.84
N PRO A 15 5.80 -4.79 -10.49
CA PRO A 15 7.07 -5.17 -9.86
C PRO A 15 7.85 -3.99 -9.25
N GLN A 16 7.61 -2.76 -9.72
CA GLN A 16 8.25 -1.53 -9.21
C GLN A 16 7.40 -0.79 -8.16
N HIS A 17 6.26 -1.37 -7.74
CA HIS A 17 5.42 -0.75 -6.71
C HIS A 17 6.16 -0.76 -5.36
N GLN A 18 6.32 0.43 -4.78
CA GLN A 18 6.80 0.56 -3.40
C GLN A 18 5.71 0.06 -2.45
N SER A 19 5.99 -1.01 -1.71
CA SER A 19 5.05 -1.53 -0.70
C SER A 19 4.74 -0.44 0.31
N VAL A 20 3.46 -0.04 0.39
CA VAL A 20 2.99 0.95 1.36
C VAL A 20 1.88 0.33 2.20
N PRO A 21 1.81 0.61 3.51
CA PRO A 21 0.73 0.10 4.35
C PRO A 21 -0.62 0.61 3.87
N TYR A 22 -1.63 -0.26 3.86
CA TYR A 22 -3.00 0.10 3.51
C TYR A 22 -3.61 1.17 4.44
N HIS A 23 -3.20 1.18 5.72
CA HIS A 23 -3.56 2.22 6.67
C HIS A 23 -2.31 2.83 7.30
N TYR A 24 -2.22 4.17 7.33
CA TYR A 24 -1.06 4.86 7.87
C TYR A 24 -0.86 4.69 9.40
N TYR A 25 -1.95 4.42 10.13
CA TYR A 25 -1.90 4.13 11.57
C TYR A 25 -1.59 2.66 11.88
N GLU A 26 -1.55 1.80 10.86
CA GLU A 26 -1.27 0.36 11.00
C GLU A 26 -0.11 -0.02 10.06
N PRO A 27 1.12 0.39 10.38
CA PRO A 27 2.25 0.25 9.46
C PRO A 27 2.71 -1.21 9.28
N HIS A 28 2.35 -2.12 10.20
CA HIS A 28 2.51 -3.58 10.05
C HIS A 28 1.30 -4.24 9.37
N GLY A 29 0.35 -3.45 8.88
CA GLY A 29 -0.84 -3.91 8.20
C GLY A 29 -0.56 -4.44 6.80
N PRO A 30 -1.62 -4.86 6.08
CA PRO A 30 -1.47 -5.38 4.73
C PRO A 30 -1.00 -4.31 3.75
N ASP A 31 -0.34 -4.73 2.68
CA ASP A 31 0.05 -3.86 1.56
C ASP A 31 -1.17 -3.25 0.88
N GLU A 32 -1.09 -1.94 0.60
CA GLU A 32 -2.16 -1.14 0.02
C GLU A 32 -2.66 -1.74 -1.31
N CYS A 33 -1.74 -2.10 -2.20
CA CYS A 33 -2.11 -2.59 -3.51
C CYS A 33 -2.73 -3.99 -3.47
N THR A 34 -2.20 -4.86 -2.63
CA THR A 34 -2.78 -6.18 -2.39
C THR A 34 -4.23 -6.05 -1.91
N MET A 35 -4.48 -5.14 -0.97
CA MET A 35 -5.82 -4.85 -0.47
C MET A 35 -6.74 -4.28 -1.56
N PHE A 36 -6.33 -3.24 -2.28
CA PHE A 36 -7.14 -2.65 -3.35
C PHE A 36 -7.50 -3.65 -4.46
N VAL A 37 -6.55 -4.49 -4.88
CA VAL A 37 -6.78 -5.51 -5.91
C VAL A 37 -7.75 -6.57 -5.41
N SER A 38 -7.63 -7.01 -4.15
CA SER A 38 -8.56 -7.97 -3.54
C SER A 38 -10.00 -7.43 -3.53
N HIS A 39 -10.17 -6.17 -3.15
CA HIS A 39 -11.46 -5.49 -3.09
C HIS A 39 -12.09 -5.34 -4.48
N GLU A 40 -11.29 -5.04 -5.51
CA GLU A 40 -11.83 -4.95 -6.87
C GLU A 40 -12.24 -6.30 -7.46
N ARG A 41 -11.45 -7.35 -7.23
CA ARG A 41 -11.78 -8.69 -7.73
C ARG A 41 -13.00 -9.30 -7.03
N GLY A 42 -13.33 -8.80 -5.84
CA GLY A 42 -14.52 -9.19 -5.09
C GLY A 42 -15.81 -9.00 -5.91
N ARG A 43 -16.57 -10.09 -6.09
CA ARG A 43 -17.86 -10.09 -6.82
C ARG A 43 -19.02 -9.54 -6.00
N ARG A 44 -18.91 -9.56 -4.67
CA ARG A 44 -19.92 -9.08 -3.70
C ARG A 44 -19.20 -8.51 -2.47
N GLY A 45 -19.72 -7.42 -1.91
CA GLY A 45 -19.24 -6.86 -0.65
C GLY A 45 -19.60 -5.37 -0.48
N SER A 46 -19.70 -4.94 0.78
CA SER A 46 -19.90 -3.54 1.21
C SER A 46 -18.54 -2.85 1.42
N HIS A 47 -17.63 -3.02 0.47
CA HIS A 47 -16.29 -2.45 0.54
C HIS A 47 -16.05 -1.54 -0.66
N HIS A 48 -15.24 -0.51 -0.44
CA HIS A 48 -14.93 0.50 -1.44
C HIS A 48 -14.18 -0.09 -2.62
N ARG A 49 -14.46 0.45 -3.80
CA ARG A 49 -13.78 0.11 -5.05
C ARG A 49 -12.75 1.19 -5.33
N PHE A 50 -11.73 1.26 -4.48
CA PHE A 50 -10.73 2.33 -4.50
C PHE A 50 -10.06 2.50 -5.86
N ILE A 51 -9.84 1.40 -6.59
CA ILE A 51 -9.29 1.45 -7.95
C ILE A 51 -10.27 2.14 -8.92
N THR A 52 -11.54 1.75 -8.89
CA THR A 52 -12.59 2.34 -9.72
C THR A 52 -12.85 3.80 -9.34
N GLU A 53 -12.91 4.11 -8.05
CA GLU A 53 -13.09 5.46 -7.52
C GLU A 53 -11.93 6.38 -7.96
N LYS A 54 -10.67 5.94 -7.82
CA LYS A 54 -9.50 6.69 -8.30
C LYS A 54 -9.56 6.95 -9.81
N ARG A 55 -10.13 6.05 -10.62
CA ARG A 55 -10.33 6.28 -12.07
C ARG A 55 -11.34 7.41 -12.34
N VAL A 56 -12.45 7.43 -11.61
CA VAL A 56 -13.46 8.50 -11.71
C VAL A 56 -12.82 9.84 -11.34
N PHE A 57 -12.09 9.90 -10.23
CA PHE A 57 -11.39 11.11 -9.80
C PHE A 57 -10.30 11.57 -10.79
N ALA A 58 -9.56 10.65 -11.39
CA ALA A 58 -8.58 11.00 -12.42
C ALA A 58 -9.23 11.61 -13.67
N GLY A 59 -10.43 11.14 -14.05
CA GLY A 59 -11.21 11.74 -15.13
C GLY A 59 -11.64 13.16 -14.78
N TRP A 60 -12.23 13.36 -13.60
CA TRP A 60 -12.64 14.69 -13.13
C TRP A 60 -11.48 15.66 -12.99
N ALA A 61 -10.32 15.20 -12.52
CA ALA A 61 -9.14 16.04 -12.41
C ALA A 61 -8.65 16.58 -13.75
N ARG A 62 -8.75 15.81 -14.83
CA ARG A 62 -8.41 16.28 -16.17
C ARG A 62 -9.44 17.29 -16.71
N THR A 63 -10.72 17.09 -16.39
CA THR A 63 -11.81 17.94 -16.88
C THR A 63 -11.90 19.27 -16.14
N PHE A 64 -11.64 19.26 -14.83
CA PHE A 64 -11.89 20.40 -13.93
C PHE A 64 -10.60 20.96 -13.32
N ASP A 65 -9.44 20.58 -13.82
CA ASP A 65 -8.12 21.04 -13.35
C ASP A 65 -7.91 20.83 -11.84
N ILE A 66 -8.33 19.66 -11.34
CA ILE A 66 -8.21 19.33 -9.91
C ILE A 66 -6.83 18.74 -9.65
N HIS A 67 -6.08 19.37 -8.76
CA HIS A 67 -4.78 18.89 -8.31
C HIS A 67 -4.89 18.15 -6.98
N PHE A 68 -4.42 16.90 -6.96
CA PHE A 68 -4.30 16.12 -5.72
C PHE A 68 -2.93 16.35 -5.11
N TYR A 69 -2.91 16.83 -3.86
CA TYR A 69 -1.69 16.92 -3.07
C TYR A 69 -1.48 15.61 -2.31
N GLN A 70 -0.30 15.01 -2.50
CA GLN A 70 0.17 13.92 -1.66
C GLN A 70 1.15 14.52 -0.66
N PRO A 71 0.93 14.35 0.65
CA PRO A 71 1.78 14.97 1.64
C PRO A 71 3.18 14.32 1.63
N ASP A 72 4.20 15.14 1.91
CA ASP A 72 5.60 14.70 1.90
C ASP A 72 6.03 13.97 3.19
N TRP A 73 5.12 13.77 4.15
CA TRP A 73 5.47 13.03 5.36
C TRP A 73 5.64 11.54 5.02
N SER A 74 6.78 10.98 5.42
CA SER A 74 6.98 9.53 5.46
C SER A 74 6.61 9.02 6.85
N PRO A 75 5.90 7.89 6.96
CA PRO A 75 5.76 7.24 8.27
C PRO A 75 7.16 6.93 8.82
N PRO A 76 7.38 7.07 10.14
CA PRO A 76 8.64 6.68 10.74
C PRO A 76 8.95 5.20 10.42
N PRO A 77 10.22 4.85 10.20
CA PRO A 77 10.61 3.47 9.93
C PRO A 77 10.11 2.57 11.06
N LEU A 78 9.56 1.41 10.68
CA LEU A 78 9.13 0.41 11.64
C LEU A 78 10.32 0.00 12.52
N PRO A 79 10.15 -0.13 13.84
CA PRO A 79 11.21 -0.66 14.69
C PRO A 79 11.61 -2.04 14.19
N ALA A 80 12.91 -2.28 14.03
CA ALA A 80 13.41 -3.59 13.65
C ALA A 80 12.98 -4.62 14.73
N ASN A 81 12.53 -5.79 14.29
CA ASN A 81 12.33 -6.93 15.19
C ASN A 81 13.69 -7.42 15.68
N HIS A 82 14.19 -6.84 16.77
CA HIS A 82 15.41 -7.28 17.45
C HIS A 82 15.28 -8.65 18.13
N THR A 83 14.11 -9.29 18.08
CA THR A 83 13.88 -10.61 18.70
C THR A 83 14.54 -11.78 17.96
N ALA A 84 15.16 -11.57 16.80
CA ALA A 84 15.90 -12.61 16.08
C ALA A 84 17.43 -12.61 16.32
N GLU A 85 17.98 -11.60 17.02
CA GLU A 85 19.42 -11.48 17.28
C GLU A 85 19.80 -11.77 18.75
N GLU A 86 18.86 -12.24 19.57
CA GLU A 86 19.13 -12.66 20.95
C GLU A 86 19.06 -14.19 21.13
N ALA A 87 19.01 -14.95 20.02
CA ALA A 87 19.09 -16.41 20.03
C ALA A 87 20.49 -16.98 19.77
N GLU A 88 21.49 -16.15 19.45
CA GLU A 88 22.87 -16.61 19.16
C GLU A 88 23.91 -16.31 20.26
N THR A 89 23.53 -15.62 21.36
CA THR A 89 24.49 -15.32 22.45
C THR A 89 24.03 -15.85 23.81
N SER A 90 23.72 -17.15 23.90
CA SER A 90 23.70 -17.84 25.20
C SER A 90 24.03 -19.33 25.04
N SER A 91 25.21 -19.63 24.49
CA SER A 91 25.85 -20.91 24.77
C SER A 91 26.52 -20.84 26.15
N PRO A 92 26.18 -21.71 27.10
CA PRO A 92 26.85 -21.75 28.39
C PRO A 92 28.25 -22.33 28.23
N GLN A 93 29.27 -21.53 28.56
CA GLN A 93 30.64 -21.99 28.67
C GLN A 93 30.82 -22.71 30.02
N THR A 94 31.58 -23.80 29.95
CA THR A 94 31.77 -24.91 30.91
C THR A 94 32.25 -24.50 32.29
#